data_AF-A0A960Q9Y4-F1
#
_entry.id   AF-A0A960Q9Y4-F1
#
_cell.length_a   1.000
_cell.length_b   1.000
_cell.length_c   1.000
_cell.angle_alpha   90.00
_cell.angle_beta   90.00
_cell.angle_gamma   90.00
#
_symmetry.space_group_name_H-M   'P 1'
#
loop_
_entity.id
_entity.type
_entity.pdbx_description
1 polymer ?
#
loop_
_entity_poly.entity_id
_entity_poly.type
_entity_poly.pdbx_seq_one_letter_code
_entity_poly.pdbx_strand_id
1 'polypeptide(L)'
;MADVVVDLNAVIVAVTREVPRCLTVQRDARTLGSPAGDEGTVEALVFGPLDPVGDRTLDLQLRGFVRQQTGLELGYVDQLYTFGDRNRGPAGSRVVSIAYLALVREAEPSGEARWRDWYRFFPWEDWRSGRPAMLDEAVLPAVAPWVAAAPSPALTRQRRERADIAFGLGGAPWDGERVLDRYELLYEMGLVAEARRDRPAGDFPVPEPVAGLGRPMALDHRRILATALGRLRGKIRYRPVVFELLPSVFTLLQLQRVVEALAGVGLHKQNFRRLVEKGGLVEGTGRKNSDTGGRPAELFRFRREVLRERPAPGVGLPSARPA
;
A
#
# COMPACT_ATOMS: atom_id res chain seq x y z
N MET A 1 16.83 31.54 -5.08
CA MET A 1 15.65 30.66 -5.31
C MET A 1 15.87 29.41 -4.47
N ALA A 2 14.83 28.84 -3.86
CA ALA A 2 14.96 27.54 -3.21
C ALA A 2 15.08 26.48 -4.31
N ASP A 3 16.08 25.61 -4.23
CA ASP A 3 16.26 24.54 -5.20
C ASP A 3 15.12 23.51 -5.08
N VAL A 4 14.58 23.12 -6.23
CA VAL A 4 13.59 22.04 -6.32
C VAL A 4 14.33 20.75 -6.62
N VAL A 5 14.25 19.80 -5.69
CA VAL A 5 14.83 18.46 -5.84
C VAL A 5 13.76 17.53 -6.37
N VAL A 6 14.11 16.72 -7.38
CA VAL A 6 13.23 15.67 -7.91
C VAL A 6 13.81 14.32 -7.57
N ASP A 7 12.98 13.43 -7.02
CA ASP A 7 13.36 12.06 -6.73
C ASP A 7 12.35 11.06 -7.29
N LEU A 8 12.78 9.79 -7.34
CA LEU A 8 12.00 8.66 -7.76
C LEU A 8 11.77 7.72 -6.58
N ASN A 9 10.53 7.26 -6.40
CA ASN A 9 10.12 6.37 -5.34
C ASN A 9 9.54 5.07 -5.91
N ALA A 10 9.92 3.92 -5.34
CA ALA A 10 9.43 2.61 -5.76
C ALA A 10 8.70 1.91 -4.61
N VAL A 11 7.40 1.70 -4.78
CA VAL A 11 6.61 0.76 -3.97
C VAL A 11 6.65 -0.60 -4.66
N ILE A 12 7.51 -1.48 -4.17
CA ILE A 12 7.70 -2.82 -4.74
C ILE A 12 6.94 -3.81 -3.88
N VAL A 13 5.95 -4.48 -4.47
CA VAL A 13 5.05 -5.40 -3.78
C VAL A 13 5.27 -6.83 -4.24
N ALA A 14 5.27 -7.74 -3.27
CA ALA A 14 5.21 -9.18 -3.46
C ALA A 14 4.17 -9.79 -2.52
N VAL A 15 3.72 -11.02 -2.79
CA VAL A 15 2.87 -11.78 -1.86
C VAL A 15 3.46 -13.16 -1.67
N THR A 16 3.86 -13.46 -0.43
CA THR A 16 4.52 -14.73 -0.10
C THR A 16 3.94 -15.30 1.17
N ARG A 17 3.61 -16.59 1.12
CA ARG A 17 2.93 -17.29 2.22
C ARG A 17 1.72 -16.51 2.75
N GLU A 18 0.92 -15.96 1.84
CA GLU A 18 -0.34 -15.25 2.15
C GLU A 18 -0.13 -13.94 2.92
N VAL A 19 1.12 -13.46 2.97
CA VAL A 19 1.48 -12.17 3.54
C VAL A 19 1.80 -11.22 2.39
N PRO A 20 1.04 -10.13 2.25
CA PRO A 20 1.37 -9.07 1.31
C PRO A 20 2.55 -8.25 1.87
N ARG A 21 3.57 -8.06 1.03
CA ARG A 21 4.84 -7.47 1.45
C ARG A 21 5.19 -6.29 0.59
N CYS A 22 5.78 -5.26 1.21
CA CYS A 22 6.50 -4.22 0.50
C CYS A 22 8.01 -4.34 0.79
N LEU A 23 8.83 -3.97 -0.19
CA LEU A 23 10.27 -3.89 0.00
C LEU A 23 10.62 -2.56 0.66
N THR A 24 11.35 -2.61 1.77
CA THR A 24 11.87 -1.43 2.45
C THR A 24 13.39 -1.47 2.49
N VAL A 25 14.00 -0.32 2.72
CA VAL A 25 15.43 -0.15 2.99
C VAL A 25 15.61 0.58 4.31
N GLN A 26 16.71 0.32 5.01
CA GLN A 26 17.08 1.10 6.19
C GLN A 26 17.81 2.37 5.75
N ARG A 27 17.55 3.48 6.44
CA ARG A 27 18.24 4.76 6.21
C ARG A 27 18.59 5.39 7.54
N ASP A 28 19.74 6.05 7.59
CA ASP A 28 20.10 6.87 8.76
C ASP A 28 19.15 8.06 8.86
N ALA A 29 18.44 8.16 10.00
CA ALA A 29 17.48 9.24 10.24
C ALA A 29 18.12 10.64 10.15
N ARG A 30 19.42 10.77 10.47
CA ARG A 30 20.19 12.03 10.37
C ARG A 30 20.32 12.50 8.93
N THR A 31 20.53 11.57 8.00
CA THR A 31 20.71 11.90 6.57
C THR A 31 19.43 12.37 5.88
N LEU A 32 18.26 12.09 6.47
CA LEU A 32 16.94 12.43 5.91
C LEU A 32 16.32 13.70 6.51
N GLY A 33 17.06 14.41 7.36
CA GLY A 33 16.61 15.68 7.92
C GLY A 33 15.40 15.54 8.85
N SER A 34 15.26 14.42 9.55
CA SER A 34 14.21 14.25 10.57
C SER A 34 14.39 15.34 11.66
N PRO A 35 13.35 16.13 11.98
CA PRO A 35 13.46 17.26 12.91
C PRO A 35 13.75 16.86 14.36
N ALA A 36 13.59 15.57 14.69
CA ALA A 36 14.17 14.98 15.88
C ALA A 36 15.49 14.33 15.46
N GLY A 37 16.61 14.75 16.05
CA GLY A 37 17.93 14.14 15.90
C GLY A 37 18.01 12.71 16.48
N ASP A 38 17.02 11.88 16.16
CA ASP A 38 16.94 10.47 16.55
C ASP A 38 18.19 9.74 16.07
N GLU A 39 18.89 9.12 17.01
CA GLU A 39 19.96 8.18 16.71
C GLU A 39 19.32 6.87 16.24
N GLY A 40 19.55 6.48 14.99
CA GLY A 40 19.13 5.16 14.51
C GLY A 40 18.75 5.11 13.02
N THR A 41 18.29 3.92 12.62
CA THR A 41 17.81 3.66 11.26
C THR A 41 16.29 3.72 11.20
N VAL A 42 15.75 4.34 10.16
CA VAL A 42 14.32 4.39 9.84
C VAL A 42 14.01 3.58 8.58
N GLU A 43 12.85 2.90 8.56
CA GLU A 43 12.41 2.17 7.37
C GLU A 43 11.90 3.15 6.30
N ALA A 44 12.39 3.01 5.08
CA ALA A 44 12.00 3.80 3.92
C ALA A 44 11.56 2.90 2.77
N LEU A 45 10.78 3.45 1.83
CA LEU A 45 10.64 2.84 0.50
C LEU A 45 11.99 2.87 -0.22
N VAL A 46 12.11 2.14 -1.32
CA VAL A 46 13.28 2.24 -2.20
C VAL A 46 13.15 3.54 -3.00
N PHE A 47 14.11 4.44 -2.88
CA PHE A 47 14.07 5.74 -3.54
C PHE A 47 15.48 6.22 -3.92
N GLY A 48 15.57 7.17 -4.85
CA GLY A 48 16.82 7.75 -5.31
C GLY A 48 16.60 9.06 -6.08
N PRO A 49 17.64 9.90 -6.22
CA PRO A 49 17.54 11.16 -6.94
C PRO A 49 17.26 10.93 -8.43
N LEU A 50 16.57 11.86 -9.08
CA LEU A 50 16.49 11.91 -10.54
C LEU A 50 17.88 12.20 -11.12
N ASP A 51 18.32 11.39 -12.07
CA ASP A 51 19.51 11.64 -12.88
C ASP A 51 19.03 12.29 -14.18
N PRO A 52 19.25 13.59 -14.38
CA PRO A 52 18.77 14.30 -15.55
C PRO A 52 19.60 14.03 -16.81
N VAL A 53 20.74 13.34 -16.71
CA VAL A 53 21.70 13.16 -17.82
C VAL A 53 21.76 11.71 -18.27
N GLY A 54 21.79 10.75 -17.34
CA GLY A 54 22.10 9.34 -17.65
C GLY A 54 20.99 8.59 -18.39
N ASP A 55 19.84 8.41 -17.75
CA ASP A 55 18.78 7.54 -18.27
C ASP A 55 17.77 8.28 -19.15
N ARG A 56 17.42 7.66 -20.29
CA ARG A 56 16.49 8.25 -21.28
C ARG A 56 15.06 8.41 -20.75
N THR A 57 14.64 7.58 -19.78
CA THR A 57 13.29 7.62 -19.21
C THR A 57 13.34 7.40 -17.71
N LEU A 58 12.33 7.94 -17.01
CA LEU A 58 12.16 7.73 -15.57
C LEU A 58 11.99 6.24 -15.20
N ASP A 59 11.37 5.45 -16.09
CA ASP A 59 11.22 3.99 -15.89
C ASP A 59 12.56 3.26 -15.95
N LEU A 60 13.42 3.61 -16.92
CA LEU A 60 14.77 3.03 -17.01
C LEU A 60 15.58 3.36 -15.76
N GLN A 61 15.52 4.61 -15.33
CA GLN A 61 16.21 5.03 -14.11
C GLN A 61 15.70 4.31 -12.87
N LEU A 62 14.37 4.22 -12.72
CA LEU A 62 13.72 3.46 -11.64
C LEU A 62 14.24 2.03 -11.56
N ARG A 63 14.25 1.33 -12.69
CA ARG A 63 14.75 -0.04 -12.79
C ARG A 63 16.24 -0.12 -12.43
N GLY A 64 17.04 0.82 -12.94
CA GLY A 64 18.48 0.91 -12.69
C GLY A 64 18.81 1.03 -11.20
N PHE A 65 18.25 2.04 -10.52
CA PHE A 65 18.58 2.26 -9.11
C PHE A 65 17.97 1.19 -8.19
N VAL A 66 16.78 0.65 -8.52
CA VAL A 66 16.19 -0.47 -7.75
C VAL A 66 17.09 -1.70 -7.84
N ARG A 67 17.55 -2.04 -9.05
CA ARG A 67 18.46 -3.17 -9.24
C ARG A 67 19.77 -2.95 -8.48
N GLN A 68 20.32 -1.74 -8.52
CA GLN A 68 21.55 -1.41 -7.81
C GLN A 68 21.38 -1.52 -6.29
N GLN A 69 20.28 -1.00 -5.73
CA GLN A 69 20.07 -0.99 -4.28
C GLN A 69 19.63 -2.35 -3.72
N THR A 70 18.95 -3.18 -4.51
CA THR A 70 18.21 -4.34 -3.98
C THR A 70 18.52 -5.65 -4.71
N GLY A 71 19.22 -5.61 -5.84
CA GLY A 71 19.48 -6.79 -6.67
C GLY A 71 18.25 -7.33 -7.40
N LEU A 72 17.07 -6.70 -7.22
CA LEU A 72 15.82 -7.16 -7.82
C LEU A 72 15.59 -6.55 -9.19
N GLU A 73 15.11 -7.38 -10.10
CA GLU A 73 14.56 -6.96 -11.38
C GLU A 73 13.06 -6.69 -11.24
N LEU A 74 12.61 -5.53 -11.73
CA LEU A 74 11.19 -5.18 -11.69
C LEU A 74 10.45 -5.85 -12.85
N GLY A 75 9.35 -6.53 -12.54
CA GLY A 75 8.44 -7.06 -13.55
C GLY A 75 7.48 -5.97 -14.04
N TYR A 76 6.25 -6.02 -13.53
CA TYR A 76 5.25 -5.00 -13.75
C TYR A 76 5.63 -3.69 -13.06
N VAL A 77 5.53 -2.58 -13.78
CA VAL A 77 5.76 -1.21 -13.25
C VAL A 77 4.68 -0.29 -13.80
N ASP A 78 4.18 0.60 -12.94
CA ASP A 78 3.23 1.65 -13.30
C ASP A 78 3.50 2.91 -12.49
N GLN A 79 3.40 4.08 -13.12
CA GLN A 79 3.53 5.34 -12.40
C GLN A 79 2.30 5.52 -11.50
N LEU A 80 2.54 5.76 -10.21
CA LEU A 80 1.51 5.86 -9.19
C LEU A 80 0.95 7.27 -9.12
N TYR A 81 1.79 8.23 -8.72
CA TYR A 81 1.44 9.63 -8.50
C TYR A 81 2.70 10.48 -8.36
N THR A 82 2.54 11.81 -8.40
CA THR A 82 3.61 12.77 -8.10
C THR A 82 3.26 13.51 -6.80
N PHE A 83 4.16 13.47 -5.83
CA PHE A 83 3.98 14.05 -4.50
C PHE A 83 4.84 15.31 -4.38
N GLY A 84 4.27 16.37 -3.80
CA GLY A 84 4.91 17.68 -3.79
C GLY A 84 4.37 18.63 -2.73
N ASP A 85 4.09 18.15 -1.52
CA ASP A 85 3.71 19.02 -0.39
C ASP A 85 4.92 19.79 0.17
N ARG A 86 4.67 20.91 0.84
CA ARG A 86 5.70 21.92 1.18
C ARG A 86 6.73 21.45 2.21
N ASN A 87 6.43 20.39 2.96
CA ASN A 87 7.25 19.90 4.07
C ASN A 87 7.64 18.41 3.91
N ARG A 88 7.86 17.94 2.68
CA ARG A 88 8.17 16.52 2.39
C ARG A 88 9.64 16.13 2.54
N GLY A 89 10.54 17.10 2.55
CA GLY A 89 11.99 16.88 2.60
C GLY A 89 12.65 17.65 3.73
N PRO A 90 13.99 17.59 3.83
CA PRO A 90 14.75 18.34 4.82
C PRO A 90 14.39 19.84 4.80
N ALA A 91 14.44 20.47 5.96
CA ALA A 91 14.10 21.89 6.12
C ALA A 91 14.85 22.75 5.09
N GLY A 92 14.12 23.61 4.38
CA GLY A 92 14.66 24.51 3.35
C GLY A 92 14.68 23.96 1.92
N SER A 93 14.33 22.69 1.71
CA SER A 93 14.26 22.07 0.37
C SER A 93 12.82 21.83 -0.10
N ARG A 94 12.55 22.02 -1.39
CA ARG A 94 11.29 21.64 -2.03
C ARG A 94 11.48 20.33 -2.78
N VAL A 95 10.93 19.23 -2.27
CA VAL A 95 11.08 17.90 -2.89
C VAL A 95 9.81 17.51 -3.66
N VAL A 96 9.99 17.16 -4.94
CA VAL A 96 8.97 16.56 -5.80
C VAL A 96 9.32 15.10 -6.02
N SER A 97 8.47 14.19 -5.56
CA SER A 97 8.70 12.75 -5.71
C SER A 97 7.79 12.14 -6.75
N ILE A 98 8.34 11.42 -7.71
CA ILE A 98 7.58 10.66 -8.69
C ILE A 98 7.58 9.20 -8.22
N ALA A 99 6.41 8.72 -7.81
CA ALA A 99 6.27 7.38 -7.26
C ALA A 99 5.79 6.37 -8.30
N TYR A 100 6.27 5.14 -8.17
CA TYR A 100 5.93 4.00 -9.00
C TYR A 100 5.45 2.83 -8.13
N LEU A 101 4.49 2.09 -8.64
CA LEU A 101 4.08 0.78 -8.12
C LEU A 101 4.71 -0.30 -8.99
N ALA A 102 5.44 -1.21 -8.37
CA ALA A 102 5.98 -2.40 -9.02
C ALA A 102 5.46 -3.68 -8.37
N LEU A 103 5.19 -4.70 -9.19
CA LEU A 103 4.80 -6.03 -8.73
C LEU A 103 5.86 -7.03 -9.15
N VAL A 104 6.30 -7.84 -8.19
CA VAL A 104 7.32 -8.87 -8.40
C VAL A 104 6.91 -10.15 -7.69
N ARG A 105 7.49 -11.27 -8.15
CA ARG A 105 7.55 -12.50 -7.35
C ARG A 105 8.68 -12.33 -6.34
N GLU A 106 8.43 -12.71 -5.09
CA GLU A 106 9.43 -12.51 -4.03
C GLU A 106 10.72 -13.27 -4.36
N ALA A 107 11.83 -12.54 -4.29
CA ALA A 107 13.17 -13.04 -4.37
C ALA A 107 13.98 -12.41 -3.23
N GLU A 108 15.06 -13.08 -2.82
CA GLU A 108 15.93 -12.57 -1.77
C GLU A 108 16.60 -11.26 -2.23
N PRO A 109 16.34 -10.13 -1.55
CA PRO A 109 16.95 -8.87 -1.90
C PRO A 109 18.38 -8.80 -1.36
N SER A 110 19.26 -8.06 -2.04
CA SER A 110 20.62 -7.78 -1.59
C SER A 110 20.70 -6.54 -0.69
N GLY A 111 21.84 -6.37 -0.03
CA GLY A 111 22.16 -5.16 0.75
C GLY A 111 21.27 -4.98 1.99
N GLU A 112 20.79 -3.77 2.19
CA GLU A 112 19.96 -3.38 3.35
C GLU A 112 18.46 -3.52 3.09
N ALA A 113 18.07 -3.97 1.90
CA ALA A 113 16.67 -4.13 1.54
C ALA A 113 16.04 -5.33 2.27
N ARG A 114 14.80 -5.19 2.74
CA ARG A 114 14.06 -6.22 3.49
C ARG A 114 12.60 -6.25 3.06
N TRP A 115 12.07 -7.45 2.88
CA TRP A 115 10.62 -7.64 2.73
C TRP A 115 9.90 -7.45 4.06
N ARG A 116 8.92 -6.56 4.09
CA ARG A 116 8.09 -6.28 5.26
C ARG A 116 6.63 -6.54 4.96
N ASP A 117 5.93 -7.16 5.89
CA ASP A 117 4.47 -7.17 5.87
C ASP A 117 3.95 -5.73 5.83
N TRP A 118 3.15 -5.39 4.81
CA TRP A 118 2.68 -4.02 4.66
C TRP A 118 1.66 -3.62 5.75
N TYR A 119 1.03 -4.59 6.44
CA TYR A 119 0.06 -4.36 7.52
C TYR A 119 0.75 -3.98 8.81
N ARG A 120 2.07 -4.16 8.89
CA ARG A 120 2.89 -3.51 9.91
C ARG A 120 2.78 -1.98 9.85
N PHE A 121 2.58 -1.41 8.66
CA PHE A 121 2.44 0.03 8.46
C PHE A 121 0.97 0.47 8.47
N PHE A 122 0.01 -0.41 8.18
CA PHE A 122 -1.43 -0.10 8.21
C PHE A 122 -2.23 -1.22 8.88
N PRO A 123 -2.07 -1.44 10.19
CA PRO A 123 -2.68 -2.59 10.84
C PRO A 123 -4.22 -2.53 10.86
N TRP A 124 -4.81 -1.33 10.72
CA TRP A 124 -6.26 -1.15 10.59
C TRP A 124 -6.82 -1.53 9.20
N GLU A 125 -5.97 -1.90 8.25
CA GLU A 125 -6.37 -2.32 6.89
C GLU A 125 -6.51 -3.84 6.73
N ASP A 126 -6.15 -4.64 7.74
CA ASP A 126 -6.26 -6.10 7.71
C ASP A 126 -7.52 -6.60 8.41
N TRP A 127 -8.59 -6.76 7.64
CA TRP A 127 -9.89 -7.26 8.10
C TRP A 127 -10.07 -8.77 7.88
N ARG A 128 -9.02 -9.50 7.49
CA ARG A 128 -9.11 -10.94 7.23
C ARG A 128 -9.51 -11.74 8.48
N SER A 129 -9.20 -11.21 9.66
CA SER A 129 -9.59 -11.78 10.97
C SER A 129 -10.78 -11.05 11.62
N GLY A 130 -11.52 -10.26 10.84
CA GLY A 130 -12.59 -9.41 11.35
C GLY A 130 -12.14 -7.96 11.57
N ARG A 131 -13.02 -7.15 12.16
CA ARG A 131 -12.80 -5.72 12.39
C ARG A 131 -11.58 -5.51 13.31
N PRO A 132 -10.56 -4.73 12.89
CA PRO A 132 -9.40 -4.44 13.74
C PRO A 132 -9.78 -3.67 15.01
N ALA A 133 -9.44 -4.21 16.19
CA ALA A 133 -9.81 -3.64 17.49
C ALA A 133 -9.36 -2.19 17.67
N MET A 134 -8.18 -1.84 17.15
CA MET A 134 -7.65 -0.47 17.19
C MET A 134 -8.54 0.59 16.53
N LEU A 135 -9.44 0.19 15.61
CA LEU A 135 -10.43 1.11 15.08
C LEU A 135 -11.35 1.59 16.20
N ASP A 136 -11.86 0.67 17.02
CA ASP A 136 -12.82 0.99 18.07
C ASP A 136 -12.13 1.51 19.35
N GLU A 137 -10.92 1.02 19.65
CA GLU A 137 -10.16 1.40 20.85
C GLU A 137 -9.47 2.76 20.72
N ALA A 138 -9.05 3.17 19.52
CA ALA A 138 -8.20 4.34 19.32
C ALA A 138 -8.65 5.30 18.21
N VAL A 139 -9.01 4.78 17.04
CA VAL A 139 -9.28 5.65 15.87
C VAL A 139 -10.64 6.33 15.99
N LEU A 140 -11.71 5.56 16.18
CA LEU A 140 -13.08 6.08 16.22
C LEU A 140 -13.33 7.03 17.41
N PRO A 141 -12.81 6.77 18.63
CA PRO A 141 -12.93 7.72 19.74
C PRO A 141 -12.32 9.09 19.43
N ALA A 142 -11.28 9.16 18.59
CA ALA A 142 -10.62 10.40 18.21
C ALA A 142 -11.38 11.21 17.15
N VAL A 143 -12.31 10.59 16.40
CA VAL A 143 -13.06 11.26 15.33
C VAL A 143 -13.96 12.36 15.88
N ALA A 144 -14.70 12.10 16.96
CA ALA A 144 -15.68 13.08 17.47
C ALA A 144 -15.01 14.38 17.99
N PRO A 145 -13.95 14.33 18.82
CA PRO A 145 -13.18 15.53 19.19
C PRO A 145 -12.61 16.27 17.98
N TRP A 146 -12.07 15.55 16.99
CA TRP A 146 -11.51 16.16 15.79
C TRP A 146 -12.56 16.85 14.93
N VAL A 147 -13.75 16.27 14.78
CA VAL A 147 -14.90 16.90 14.10
C VAL A 147 -15.36 18.15 14.85
N ALA A 148 -15.45 18.09 16.18
CA ALA A 148 -15.88 19.21 17.03
C ALA A 148 -14.89 20.39 17.01
N ALA A 149 -13.59 20.11 16.85
CA ALA A 149 -12.54 21.12 16.73
C ALA A 149 -12.50 21.85 15.37
N ALA A 150 -13.48 21.65 14.48
CA ALA A 150 -13.57 22.39 13.23
C ALA A 150 -13.95 23.86 13.48
N PRO A 151 -13.34 24.84 12.78
CA PRO A 151 -13.55 26.26 13.07
C PRO A 151 -14.87 26.82 12.53
N SER A 152 -15.65 26.04 11.77
CA SER A 152 -16.95 26.46 11.25
C SER A 152 -17.91 25.27 11.10
N PRO A 153 -19.24 25.51 11.15
CA PRO A 153 -20.23 24.46 10.95
C PRO A 153 -20.12 23.74 9.59
N ALA A 154 -19.67 24.45 8.55
CA ALA A 154 -19.43 23.85 7.24
C ALA A 154 -18.27 22.84 7.29
N LEU A 155 -17.17 23.21 7.95
CA LEU A 155 -16.02 22.32 8.14
C LEU A 155 -16.35 21.18 9.10
N THR A 156 -17.19 21.38 10.11
CA THR A 156 -17.70 20.29 10.97
C THR A 156 -18.42 19.23 10.13
N ARG A 157 -19.32 19.65 9.23
CA ARG A 157 -20.01 18.72 8.32
C ARG A 157 -19.05 17.99 7.39
N GLN A 158 -18.11 18.72 6.79
CA GLN A 158 -17.10 18.13 5.90
C GLN A 158 -16.20 17.12 6.63
N ARG A 159 -15.72 17.44 7.84
CA ARG A 159 -14.93 16.50 8.67
C ARG A 159 -15.71 15.23 8.99
N ARG A 160 -16.97 15.37 9.39
CA ARG A 160 -17.85 14.23 9.68
C ARG A 160 -18.04 13.34 8.45
N GLU A 161 -18.41 13.93 7.32
CA GLU A 161 -18.61 13.18 6.07
C GLU A 161 -17.35 12.43 5.63
N ARG A 162 -16.17 13.08 5.70
CA ARG A 162 -14.89 12.43 5.39
C ARG A 162 -14.62 11.22 6.30
N ALA A 163 -14.86 11.36 7.60
CA ALA A 163 -14.66 10.26 8.56
C ALA A 163 -15.65 9.12 8.31
N ASP A 164 -16.93 9.44 8.08
CA ASP A 164 -17.96 8.44 7.82
C ASP A 164 -17.64 7.63 6.56
N ILE A 165 -17.27 8.31 5.46
CA ILE A 165 -16.88 7.66 4.21
C ILE A 165 -15.60 6.82 4.35
N ALA A 166 -14.58 7.34 5.04
CA ALA A 166 -13.28 6.66 5.13
C ALA A 166 -13.34 5.41 6.02
N PHE A 167 -14.10 5.46 7.12
CA PHE A 167 -14.18 4.37 8.12
C PHE A 167 -15.45 3.52 8.02
N GLY A 168 -16.35 3.80 7.08
CA GLY A 168 -17.60 3.08 6.92
C GLY A 168 -18.57 3.29 8.09
N LEU A 169 -18.69 4.54 8.55
CA LEU A 169 -19.61 4.93 9.63
C LEU A 169 -20.91 5.51 9.04
N GLY A 170 -21.94 5.66 9.87
CA GLY A 170 -23.18 6.33 9.44
C GLY A 170 -23.90 5.65 8.27
N GLY A 171 -23.68 4.34 8.06
CA GLY A 171 -24.24 3.58 6.94
C GLY A 171 -23.39 3.58 5.67
N ALA A 172 -22.26 4.29 5.64
CA ALA A 172 -21.31 4.20 4.53
C ALA A 172 -20.67 2.80 4.46
N PRO A 173 -20.48 2.21 3.25
CA PRO A 173 -19.80 0.94 3.12
C PRO A 173 -18.29 1.08 3.36
N TRP A 174 -17.65 0.03 3.88
CA TRP A 174 -16.20 -0.04 3.91
C TRP A 174 -15.63 -0.16 2.49
N ASP A 175 -14.74 0.76 2.14
CA ASP A 175 -14.03 0.74 0.87
C ASP A 175 -12.53 0.47 1.08
N GLY A 176 -12.06 -0.67 0.57
CA GLY A 176 -10.66 -1.08 0.63
C GLY A 176 -9.72 -0.16 -0.16
N GLU A 177 -10.22 0.66 -1.08
CA GLU A 177 -9.39 1.57 -1.89
C GLU A 177 -9.05 2.88 -1.16
N ARG A 178 -9.79 3.22 -0.10
CA ARG A 178 -9.64 4.47 0.68
C ARG A 178 -8.53 4.43 1.73
N VAL A 179 -7.45 3.68 1.44
CA VAL A 179 -6.31 3.53 2.35
C VAL A 179 -5.65 4.87 2.63
N LEU A 180 -5.43 5.68 1.57
CA LEU A 180 -4.88 7.02 1.70
C LEU A 180 -5.79 7.92 2.53
N ASP A 181 -7.10 7.97 2.23
CA ASP A 181 -8.05 8.81 2.98
C ASP A 181 -8.02 8.51 4.49
N ARG A 182 -7.97 7.23 4.86
CA ARG A 182 -7.86 6.82 6.27
C ARG A 182 -6.54 7.25 6.88
N TYR A 183 -5.41 7.04 6.18
CA TYR A 183 -4.10 7.49 6.64
C TYR A 183 -4.06 9.01 6.85
N GLU A 184 -4.60 9.80 5.91
CA GLU A 184 -4.68 11.26 6.02
C GLU A 184 -5.51 11.69 7.23
N LEU A 185 -6.65 11.03 7.50
CA LEU A 185 -7.46 11.35 8.67
C LEU A 185 -6.71 11.04 9.98
N LEU A 186 -6.00 9.91 10.05
CA LEU A 186 -5.14 9.59 11.18
C LEU A 186 -4.03 10.63 11.37
N TYR A 187 -3.44 11.10 10.28
CA TYR A 187 -2.44 12.17 10.27
C TYR A 187 -3.02 13.52 10.74
N GLU A 188 -4.17 13.93 10.22
CA GLU A 188 -4.86 15.16 10.62
C GLU A 188 -5.29 15.14 12.09
N MET A 189 -5.74 13.98 12.59
CA MET A 189 -6.07 13.76 14.01
C MET A 189 -4.84 13.72 14.91
N GLY A 190 -3.63 13.60 14.36
CA GLY A 190 -2.38 13.51 15.14
C GLY A 190 -2.13 12.13 15.75
N LEU A 191 -2.78 11.08 15.24
CA LEU A 191 -2.72 9.73 15.81
C LEU A 191 -1.49 8.92 15.36
N VAL A 192 -0.85 9.33 14.27
CA VAL A 192 0.36 8.68 13.72
C VAL A 192 1.60 9.52 13.98
N ALA A 193 2.74 8.86 14.15
CA ALA A 193 4.00 9.51 14.50
C ALA A 193 4.45 10.56 13.47
N GLU A 194 4.15 10.36 12.19
CA GLU A 194 4.43 11.32 11.13
C GLU A 194 3.76 12.68 11.37
N ALA A 195 2.55 12.71 11.93
CA ALA A 195 1.84 13.95 12.21
C ALA A 195 2.52 14.81 13.29
N ARG A 196 3.24 14.18 14.22
CA ARG A 196 4.07 14.86 15.21
C ARG A 196 5.35 15.39 14.60
N ARG A 197 6.04 14.53 13.85
CA ARG A 197 7.32 14.86 13.21
C ARG A 197 7.19 16.05 12.26
N ASP A 198 6.09 16.11 11.52
CA ASP A 198 5.92 17.08 10.43
C ASP A 198 5.30 18.43 10.89
N ARG A 199 4.84 18.52 12.15
CA ARG A 199 4.32 19.77 12.73
C ARG A 199 5.46 20.61 13.30
N PRO A 200 5.44 21.95 13.08
CA PRO A 200 6.43 22.83 13.69
C PRO A 200 6.31 22.81 15.22
N ALA A 201 7.45 22.86 15.91
CA ALA A 201 7.50 22.95 17.36
C ALA A 201 6.76 24.22 17.83
N GLY A 202 5.67 24.05 18.61
CA GLY A 202 4.88 25.15 19.16
C GLY A 202 3.40 25.16 18.76
N ASP A 203 2.99 24.42 17.72
CA ASP A 203 1.58 24.32 17.31
C ASP A 203 0.84 23.24 18.11
N PHE A 204 0.28 23.63 19.27
CA PHE A 204 -0.58 22.84 20.16
C PHE A 204 0.07 21.56 20.76
N PRO A 205 -0.39 21.07 21.92
CA PRO A 205 0.05 19.78 22.42
C PRO A 205 -0.40 18.69 21.43
N VAL A 206 0.55 18.08 20.73
CA VAL A 206 0.26 16.93 19.89
C VAL A 206 0.07 15.71 20.82
N PRO A 207 -1.04 14.96 20.75
CA PRO A 207 -1.25 13.77 21.58
C PRO A 207 -0.14 12.73 21.37
N GLU A 208 0.22 11.93 22.38
CA GLU A 208 1.16 10.80 22.22
C GLU A 208 0.66 9.87 21.10
N PRO A 209 1.52 9.42 20.15
CA PRO A 209 1.10 8.47 19.15
C PRO A 209 0.46 7.30 19.85
N VAL A 210 -0.73 6.92 19.39
CA VAL A 210 -1.38 5.75 19.96
C VAL A 210 -0.53 4.55 19.57
N ALA A 211 0.02 3.88 20.59
CA ALA A 211 0.74 2.64 20.40
C ALA A 211 -0.13 1.65 19.63
N GLY A 212 0.42 1.02 18.59
CA GLY A 212 -0.29 0.02 17.80
C GLY A 212 -0.89 0.51 16.48
N LEU A 213 -0.91 1.83 16.21
CA LEU A 213 -1.33 2.36 14.89
C LEU A 213 -0.22 2.29 13.84
N GLY A 214 0.48 1.16 13.75
CA GLY A 214 1.48 0.87 12.73
C GLY A 214 2.84 1.54 12.92
N ARG A 215 3.84 1.02 12.20
CA ARG A 215 5.21 1.57 12.24
C ARG A 215 5.34 2.81 11.38
N PRO A 216 6.11 3.82 11.82
CA PRO A 216 6.39 4.98 11.00
C PRO A 216 7.34 4.62 9.85
N MET A 217 7.29 5.42 8.79
CA MET A 217 8.30 5.40 7.73
C MET A 217 9.00 6.76 7.61
N ALA A 218 10.17 6.74 6.99
CA ALA A 218 10.89 7.94 6.60
C ALA A 218 10.06 8.85 5.69
N LEU A 219 10.27 10.17 5.82
CA LEU A 219 9.59 11.18 4.99
C LEU A 219 8.07 10.93 4.96
N ASP A 220 7.43 11.08 3.81
CA ASP A 220 6.02 10.73 3.61
C ASP A 220 5.85 9.34 2.96
N HIS A 221 6.83 8.45 3.07
CA HIS A 221 6.79 7.14 2.40
C HIS A 221 5.60 6.28 2.81
N ARG A 222 5.10 6.45 4.05
CA ARG A 222 3.87 5.79 4.49
C ARG A 222 2.64 6.29 3.72
N ARG A 223 2.59 7.57 3.36
CA ARG A 223 1.57 8.14 2.48
C ARG A 223 1.66 7.58 1.06
N ILE A 224 2.87 7.49 0.50
CA ILE A 224 3.12 6.89 -0.82
C ILE A 224 2.65 5.43 -0.83
N LEU A 225 3.01 4.67 0.21
CA LEU A 225 2.60 3.27 0.36
C LEU A 225 1.08 3.15 0.49
N ALA A 226 0.41 3.98 1.30
CA ALA A 226 -1.06 4.01 1.40
C ALA A 226 -1.73 4.23 0.02
N THR A 227 -1.18 5.16 -0.77
CA THR A 227 -1.64 5.43 -2.14
C THR A 227 -1.50 4.18 -3.02
N ALA A 228 -0.37 3.47 -2.91
CA ALA A 228 -0.09 2.26 -3.67
C ALA A 228 -1.02 1.10 -3.30
N LEU A 229 -1.33 0.90 -2.01
CA LEU A 229 -2.28 -0.11 -1.56
C LEU A 229 -3.67 0.14 -2.17
N GLY A 230 -4.19 1.36 -2.06
CA GLY A 230 -5.48 1.74 -2.65
C GLY A 230 -5.49 1.54 -4.17
N ARG A 231 -4.44 1.99 -4.86
CA ARG A 231 -4.29 1.82 -6.32
C ARG A 231 -4.25 0.35 -6.72
N LEU A 232 -3.49 -0.49 -6.02
CA LEU A 232 -3.39 -1.91 -6.32
C LEU A 232 -4.73 -2.62 -6.10
N ARG A 233 -5.42 -2.34 -4.99
CA ARG A 233 -6.75 -2.88 -4.68
C ARG A 233 -7.80 -2.53 -5.73
N GLY A 234 -7.81 -1.29 -6.21
CA GLY A 234 -8.68 -0.91 -7.32
C GLY A 234 -8.27 -1.60 -8.63
N LYS A 235 -6.97 -1.66 -8.91
CA LYS A 235 -6.43 -2.21 -10.16
C LYS A 235 -6.70 -3.68 -10.35
N ILE A 236 -6.61 -4.50 -9.29
CA ILE A 236 -6.91 -5.93 -9.37
C ILE A 236 -8.37 -6.22 -9.78
N ARG A 237 -9.31 -5.27 -9.57
CA ARG A 237 -10.71 -5.46 -9.96
C ARG A 237 -10.90 -5.50 -11.47
N TYR A 238 -10.13 -4.72 -12.22
CA TYR A 238 -10.32 -4.52 -13.66
C TYR A 238 -9.12 -4.92 -14.53
N ARG A 239 -7.94 -5.14 -13.94
CA ARG A 239 -6.74 -5.66 -14.64
C ARG A 239 -6.24 -6.95 -13.99
N PRO A 240 -5.68 -7.88 -14.78
CA PRO A 240 -5.14 -9.16 -14.28
C PRO A 240 -3.75 -9.00 -13.63
N VAL A 241 -3.45 -7.87 -12.99
CA VAL A 241 -2.12 -7.60 -12.39
C VAL A 241 -1.78 -8.52 -11.22
N VAL A 242 -2.78 -9.18 -10.62
CA VAL A 242 -2.57 -10.16 -9.55
C VAL A 242 -1.70 -11.34 -9.98
N PHE A 243 -1.71 -11.70 -11.28
CA PHE A 243 -0.91 -12.83 -11.78
C PHE A 243 0.59 -12.51 -11.85
N GLU A 244 0.99 -11.25 -11.75
CA GLU A 244 2.41 -10.85 -11.62
C GLU A 244 3.00 -11.25 -10.26
N LEU A 245 2.13 -11.49 -9.26
CA LEU A 245 2.49 -11.87 -7.90
C LEU A 245 2.46 -13.40 -7.69
N LEU A 246 1.99 -14.16 -8.68
CA LEU A 246 1.83 -15.61 -8.61
C LEU A 246 2.93 -16.33 -9.39
N PRO A 247 3.29 -17.57 -9.01
CA PRO A 247 4.11 -18.43 -9.86
C PRO A 247 3.41 -18.71 -11.20
N SER A 248 4.14 -19.25 -12.18
CA SER A 248 3.58 -19.57 -13.51
C SER A 248 2.47 -20.62 -13.46
N VAL A 249 2.44 -21.44 -12.41
CA VAL A 249 1.43 -22.47 -12.15
C VAL A 249 1.02 -22.39 -10.69
N PHE A 250 -0.28 -22.32 -10.41
CA PHE A 250 -0.83 -22.12 -9.08
C PHE A 250 -2.16 -22.84 -8.90
N THR A 251 -2.59 -23.03 -7.66
CA THR A 251 -3.95 -23.50 -7.33
C THR A 251 -4.92 -22.31 -7.23
N LEU A 252 -6.21 -22.54 -7.43
CA LEU A 252 -7.24 -21.50 -7.20
C LEU A 252 -7.25 -20.99 -5.75
N LEU A 253 -6.89 -21.85 -4.79
CA LEU A 253 -6.78 -21.46 -3.39
C LEU A 253 -5.62 -20.48 -3.17
N GLN A 254 -4.46 -20.70 -3.80
CA GLN A 254 -3.35 -19.75 -3.76
C GLN A 254 -3.73 -18.40 -4.38
N LEU A 255 -4.39 -18.42 -5.55
CA LEU A 255 -4.90 -17.19 -6.16
C LEU A 255 -5.89 -16.45 -5.22
N GLN A 256 -6.84 -17.18 -4.62
CA GLN A 256 -7.78 -16.59 -3.64
C GLN A 256 -7.03 -15.93 -2.48
N ARG A 257 -6.08 -16.64 -1.87
CA ARG A 257 -5.32 -16.14 -0.71
C ARG A 257 -4.45 -14.93 -1.04
N VAL A 258 -3.89 -14.87 -2.25
CA VAL A 258 -3.17 -13.68 -2.74
C VAL A 258 -4.14 -12.50 -2.87
N VAL A 259 -5.33 -12.71 -3.43
CA VAL A 259 -6.34 -11.65 -3.55
C VAL A 259 -6.83 -11.19 -2.18
N GLU A 260 -7.12 -12.09 -1.26
CA GLU A 260 -7.51 -11.79 0.13
C GLU A 260 -6.42 -11.01 0.87
N ALA A 261 -5.17 -11.44 0.74
CA ALA A 261 -4.00 -10.75 1.29
C ALA A 261 -3.88 -9.31 0.77
N LEU A 262 -4.08 -9.08 -0.53
CA LEU A 262 -4.02 -7.73 -1.10
C LEU A 262 -5.23 -6.86 -0.70
N ALA A 263 -6.43 -7.45 -0.73
CA ALA A 263 -7.67 -6.75 -0.42
C ALA A 263 -7.84 -6.46 1.08
N GLY A 264 -7.20 -7.23 1.94
CA GLY A 264 -7.35 -7.15 3.39
C GLY A 264 -8.68 -7.68 3.90
N VAL A 265 -9.40 -8.48 3.13
CA VAL A 265 -10.68 -9.06 3.52
C VAL A 265 -10.74 -10.53 3.09
N GLY A 266 -11.47 -11.35 3.84
CA GLY A 266 -11.77 -12.72 3.43
C GLY A 266 -12.75 -12.78 2.26
N LEU A 267 -12.59 -13.76 1.37
CA LEU A 267 -13.46 -13.98 0.21
C LEU A 267 -14.20 -15.30 0.32
N HIS A 268 -15.46 -15.31 -0.11
CA HIS A 268 -16.24 -16.54 -0.17
C HIS A 268 -15.71 -17.46 -1.28
N LYS A 269 -15.17 -18.62 -0.89
CA LYS A 269 -14.51 -19.59 -1.78
C LYS A 269 -15.29 -19.93 -3.05
N GLN A 270 -16.59 -20.22 -2.92
CA GLN A 270 -17.41 -20.60 -4.09
C GLN A 270 -17.73 -19.41 -5.01
N ASN A 271 -17.79 -18.19 -4.47
CA ASN A 271 -18.04 -16.99 -5.28
C ASN A 271 -16.78 -16.63 -6.05
N PHE A 272 -15.64 -16.69 -5.39
CA PHE A 272 -14.34 -16.44 -6.00
C PHE A 272 -14.05 -17.41 -7.14
N ARG A 273 -14.27 -18.72 -6.92
CA ARG A 273 -14.10 -19.73 -7.97
C ARG A 273 -14.97 -19.44 -9.21
N ARG A 274 -16.26 -19.19 -9.00
CA ARG A 274 -17.20 -18.85 -10.08
C ARG A 274 -16.78 -17.60 -10.85
N LEU A 275 -16.28 -16.58 -10.14
CA LEU A 275 -15.80 -15.35 -10.75
C LEU A 275 -14.60 -15.60 -11.67
N VAL A 276 -13.60 -16.35 -11.20
CA VAL A 276 -12.39 -16.66 -11.96
C VAL A 276 -12.71 -17.51 -13.19
N GLU A 277 -13.55 -18.53 -13.03
CA GLU A 277 -13.98 -19.44 -14.11
C GLU A 277 -14.82 -18.69 -15.16
N LYS A 278 -15.87 -17.96 -14.73
CA LYS A 278 -16.69 -17.14 -15.64
C LYS A 278 -15.87 -16.04 -16.33
N GLY A 279 -14.85 -15.54 -15.64
CA GLY A 279 -13.95 -14.54 -16.17
C GLY A 279 -13.02 -15.04 -17.26
N GLY A 280 -12.86 -16.37 -17.40
CA GLY A 280 -11.92 -16.98 -18.34
C GLY A 280 -10.47 -16.63 -18.02
N LEU A 281 -10.16 -16.25 -16.78
CA LEU A 281 -8.84 -15.71 -16.41
C LEU A 281 -7.76 -16.78 -16.35
N VAL A 282 -8.16 -18.03 -16.14
CA VAL A 282 -7.25 -19.15 -15.92
C VAL A 282 -7.68 -20.35 -16.75
N GLU A 283 -6.72 -21.24 -17.00
CA GLU A 283 -6.95 -22.51 -17.67
C GLU A 283 -6.28 -23.65 -16.88
N GLY A 284 -6.95 -24.80 -16.83
CA GLY A 284 -6.45 -25.98 -16.13
C GLY A 284 -5.25 -26.59 -16.85
N THR A 285 -4.25 -27.04 -16.10
CA THR A 285 -3.05 -27.69 -16.66
C THR A 285 -3.18 -29.22 -16.74
N GLY A 286 -4.30 -29.79 -16.27
CA GLY A 286 -4.50 -31.23 -16.12
C GLY A 286 -3.71 -31.89 -14.98
N ARG A 287 -2.75 -31.17 -14.39
CA ARG A 287 -1.94 -31.64 -13.26
C ARG A 287 -2.60 -31.29 -11.93
N LYS A 288 -2.30 -32.08 -10.90
CA LYS A 288 -2.75 -31.84 -9.53
C LYS A 288 -1.54 -31.72 -8.59
N ASN A 289 -1.69 -30.93 -7.54
CA ASN A 289 -0.74 -30.82 -6.45
C ASN A 289 -1.26 -31.58 -5.22
N SER A 290 -0.50 -32.55 -4.74
CA SER A 290 -0.78 -33.35 -3.54
C SER A 290 -0.31 -32.70 -2.23
N ASP A 291 0.55 -31.68 -2.29
CA ASP A 291 1.21 -31.08 -1.13
C ASP A 291 0.32 -30.05 -0.40
N THR A 292 -0.99 -30.12 -0.60
CA THR A 292 -1.97 -29.18 -0.04
C THR A 292 -2.50 -29.59 1.34
N GLY A 293 -1.97 -30.67 1.93
CA GLY A 293 -2.43 -31.20 3.22
C GLY A 293 -3.85 -31.79 3.18
N GLY A 294 -4.38 -32.09 2.00
CA GLY A 294 -5.74 -32.58 1.78
C GLY A 294 -5.93 -33.23 0.40
N ARG A 295 -7.14 -33.15 -0.16
CA ARG A 295 -7.41 -33.69 -1.51
C ARG A 295 -6.53 -32.97 -2.55
N PRO A 296 -5.93 -33.69 -3.53
CA PRO A 296 -5.10 -33.08 -4.55
C PRO A 296 -5.82 -31.95 -5.28
N ALA A 297 -5.20 -30.76 -5.31
CA ALA A 297 -5.77 -29.57 -5.93
C ALA A 297 -5.32 -29.43 -7.38
N GLU A 298 -6.24 -29.10 -8.29
CA GLU A 298 -5.89 -28.83 -9.68
C GLU A 298 -4.99 -27.59 -9.80
N LEU A 299 -4.01 -27.70 -10.71
CA LEU A 299 -3.09 -26.64 -11.05
C LEU A 299 -3.56 -25.89 -12.29
N PHE A 300 -3.52 -24.57 -12.20
CA PHE A 300 -3.94 -23.62 -13.22
C PHE A 300 -2.77 -22.75 -13.66
N ARG A 301 -2.90 -22.15 -14.84
CA ARG A 301 -2.04 -21.05 -15.32
C ARG A 301 -2.89 -19.87 -15.76
N PHE A 302 -2.31 -18.67 -15.77
CA PHE A 302 -2.96 -17.48 -16.30
C PHE A 302 -3.16 -17.59 -17.81
N ARG A 303 -4.38 -17.37 -18.29
CA ARG A 303 -4.75 -17.42 -19.71
C ARG A 303 -4.55 -16.04 -20.34
N ARG A 304 -3.41 -15.80 -20.98
CA ARG A 304 -3.03 -14.46 -21.48
C ARG A 304 -3.95 -13.95 -22.59
N GLU A 305 -4.61 -14.85 -23.32
CA GLU A 305 -5.53 -14.57 -24.43
C GLU A 305 -6.70 -13.67 -23.99
N VAL A 306 -7.10 -13.73 -22.73
CA VAL A 306 -8.18 -12.90 -22.16
C VAL A 306 -7.91 -11.40 -22.29
N LEU A 307 -6.63 -10.99 -22.39
CA LEU A 307 -6.22 -9.60 -22.61
C LEU A 307 -6.66 -9.06 -23.97
N ARG A 308 -6.86 -9.93 -24.96
CA ARG A 308 -7.35 -9.56 -26.30
C ARG A 308 -8.87 -9.63 -26.41
N GLU A 309 -9.48 -10.51 -25.62
CA GLU A 309 -10.92 -10.77 -25.68
C GLU A 309 -11.74 -9.76 -24.88
N ARG A 310 -11.14 -9.17 -23.84
CA ARG A 310 -11.87 -8.31 -22.89
C ARG A 310 -11.09 -7.04 -22.57
N PRO A 311 -11.74 -5.86 -22.55
CA PRO A 311 -11.08 -4.62 -22.22
C PRO A 311 -10.67 -4.50 -20.74
N ALA A 312 -11.34 -5.24 -19.83
CA ALA A 312 -11.08 -5.20 -18.38
C ALA A 312 -11.10 -6.60 -17.73
N PRO A 313 -10.03 -7.41 -17.85
CA PRO A 313 -9.98 -8.78 -17.35
C PRO A 313 -9.43 -8.89 -15.91
N GLY A 314 -9.99 -8.15 -14.95
CA GLY A 314 -9.60 -8.24 -13.53
C GLY A 314 -10.36 -9.30 -12.73
N VAL A 315 -9.88 -9.58 -11.51
CA VAL A 315 -10.47 -10.54 -10.54
C VAL A 315 -11.62 -9.94 -9.72
N GLY A 316 -12.40 -9.02 -10.29
CA GLY A 316 -13.65 -8.44 -9.75
C GLY A 316 -13.91 -8.65 -8.25
N LEU A 317 -13.36 -7.79 -7.39
CA LEU A 317 -13.56 -7.92 -5.95
C LEU A 317 -15.03 -7.61 -5.56
N PRO A 318 -15.73 -8.51 -4.84
CA PRO A 318 -17.04 -8.16 -4.29
C PRO A 318 -16.91 -6.99 -3.31
N SER A 319 -17.95 -6.16 -3.23
CA SER A 319 -18.07 -5.14 -2.20
C SER A 319 -18.00 -5.83 -0.84
N ALA A 320 -17.03 -5.47 0.00
CA ALA A 320 -16.98 -5.98 1.37
C ALA A 320 -18.28 -5.54 2.07
N ARG A 321 -19.08 -6.50 2.53
CA ARG A 321 -20.10 -6.21 3.54
C ARG A 321 -19.36 -6.25 4.89
N PRO A 322 -19.40 -5.18 5.69
CA PRO A 322 -18.96 -5.28 7.07
C PRO A 322 -19.73 -6.44 7.74
N ALA A 323 -19.01 -7.26 8.50
CA ALA A 323 -19.64 -8.21 9.43
C ALA A 323 -20.30 -7.45 10.57
#